data_AF-A0A956AM12-F1
#
_entry.id   AF-A0A956AM12-F1
#
_cell.length_a   1.000
_cell.length_b   1.000
_cell.length_c   1.000
_cell.angle_alpha   90.00
_cell.angle_beta   90.00
_cell.angle_gamma   90.00
#
_symmetry.space_group_name_H-M   'P 1'
#
loop_
_entity.id
_entity.type
_entity.pdbx_description
1 polymer ?
#
loop_
_entity_poly.entity_id
_entity_poly.type
_entity_poly.pdbx_seq_one_letter_code
_entity_poly.pdbx_strand_id
1 'polypeptide(L)'
;ERYHWHGKRFDSAEHVHPLVFARRDGSLTHVNPLMTLPSLGMLERMPALKSDAAGSAFRALIGLVSTKQSAARLRATTYRGVTSATMQYDNLPINDVFRKVDERTVLGVMDLKGVRAPFFFVLRRE
;
A
#
# COMPACT_ATOMS: atom_id res chain seq x y z
N GLU A 1 7.29 9.67 5.98
CA GLU A 1 7.85 9.10 4.73
C GLU A 1 7.74 10.10 3.58
N ARG A 2 8.64 10.04 2.58
CA ARG A 2 8.77 11.04 1.49
C ARG A 2 7.56 11.22 0.58
N TYR A 3 6.64 10.26 0.53
CA TYR A 3 5.42 10.36 -0.28
C TYR A 3 4.14 10.52 0.55
N HIS A 4 4.27 10.72 1.86
CA HIS A 4 3.13 10.91 2.78
C HIS A 4 2.12 9.76 2.73
N TRP A 5 2.60 8.54 2.44
CA TRP A 5 1.83 7.33 2.67
C TRP A 5 1.54 7.25 4.18
N HIS A 6 0.27 7.04 4.49
CA HIS A 6 -0.24 6.97 5.86
C HIS A 6 -0.42 5.52 6.27
N GLY A 7 -0.97 4.69 5.39
CA GLY A 7 -1.21 3.29 5.70
C GLY A 7 -2.22 2.64 4.77
N LYS A 8 -3.01 1.73 5.36
CA LYS A 8 -4.06 0.96 4.70
C LYS A 8 -5.35 1.06 5.51
N ARG A 9 -6.50 0.99 4.87
CA ARG A 9 -7.81 0.95 5.53
C ARG A 9 -8.54 -0.35 5.17
N PHE A 10 -8.99 -1.08 6.18
CA PHE A 10 -9.68 -2.35 6.04
C PHE A 10 -11.11 -2.17 6.56
N ASP A 11 -12.07 -1.94 5.66
CA ASP A 11 -13.47 -1.76 6.04
C ASP A 11 -14.18 -3.11 6.21
N SER A 12 -13.85 -4.08 5.36
CA SER A 12 -14.29 -5.47 5.49
C SER A 12 -13.34 -6.42 4.77
N ALA A 13 -13.68 -7.72 4.76
CA ALA A 13 -12.94 -8.70 3.97
C ALA A 13 -13.03 -8.45 2.46
N GLU A 14 -14.08 -7.80 1.95
CA GLU A 14 -14.25 -7.50 0.51
C GLU A 14 -13.89 -6.06 0.15
N HIS A 15 -13.70 -5.17 1.14
CA HIS A 15 -13.48 -3.75 0.91
C HIS A 15 -12.22 -3.27 1.65
N VAL A 16 -11.10 -3.23 0.93
CA VAL A 16 -9.83 -2.74 1.44
C VAL A 16 -9.28 -1.63 0.54
N HIS A 17 -8.82 -0.54 1.17
CA HIS A 17 -8.10 0.54 0.54
C HIS A 17 -6.60 0.40 0.85
N PRO A 18 -5.80 -0.14 -0.09
CA PRO A 18 -4.41 -0.53 0.17
C PRO A 18 -3.44 0.66 0.26
N LEU A 19 -3.87 1.85 -0.18
CA LEU A 19 -3.07 3.05 -0.28
C LEU A 19 -3.85 4.25 0.28
N VAL A 20 -3.57 4.57 1.55
CA VAL A 20 -4.08 5.76 2.23
C VAL A 20 -2.96 6.78 2.33
N PHE A 21 -3.24 8.02 1.94
CA PHE A 21 -2.28 9.13 1.95
C PHE A 21 -2.82 10.32 2.73
N ALA A 22 -1.92 11.06 3.39
CA ALA A 22 -2.25 12.30 4.08
C ALA A 22 -2.15 13.50 3.13
N ARG A 23 -3.26 14.24 2.98
CA ARG A 23 -3.32 15.50 2.22
C ARG A 23 -2.63 16.64 2.97
N ARG A 24 -2.47 17.79 2.30
CA ARG A 24 -1.84 19.00 2.89
C ARG A 24 -2.61 19.55 4.10
N ASP A 25 -3.93 19.44 4.08
CA ASP A 25 -4.84 19.86 5.16
C ASP A 25 -4.93 18.85 6.32
N GLY A 26 -4.19 17.74 6.25
CA GLY A 26 -4.22 16.66 7.25
C GLY A 26 -5.33 15.63 7.04
N SER A 27 -6.25 15.84 6.10
CA SER A 27 -7.27 14.83 5.77
C SER A 27 -6.66 13.61 5.06
N LEU A 28 -7.30 12.45 5.21
CA LEU A 28 -6.86 11.21 4.57
C LEU A 28 -7.58 10.99 3.24
N THR A 29 -6.89 10.38 2.28
CA THR A 29 -7.47 10.02 0.99
C THR A 29 -6.97 8.66 0.50
N HIS A 30 -7.83 7.96 -0.24
CA HIS A 30 -7.51 6.67 -0.84
C HIS A 30 -7.11 6.88 -2.30
N VAL A 31 -6.08 6.16 -2.74
CA VAL A 31 -5.59 6.26 -4.12
C VAL A 31 -5.73 4.90 -4.80
N ASN A 32 -6.13 4.93 -6.08
CA ASN A 32 -6.20 3.71 -6.88
C ASN A 32 -4.76 3.23 -7.17
N PRO A 33 -4.37 2.02 -6.75
CA PRO A 33 -3.04 1.47 -7.01
C PRO A 33 -2.66 1.49 -8.48
N LEU A 34 -3.60 1.24 -9.41
CA LEU A 34 -3.34 1.24 -10.85
C LEU A 34 -2.80 2.58 -11.37
N MET A 35 -3.25 3.70 -10.79
CA MET A 35 -2.78 5.03 -11.16
C MET A 35 -1.36 5.31 -10.63
N THR A 36 -0.87 4.49 -9.70
CA THR A 36 0.48 4.58 -9.14
C THR A 36 1.49 3.66 -9.83
N LEU A 37 1.06 2.70 -10.67
CA LEU A 37 1.96 1.75 -11.36
C LEU A 37 3.01 2.38 -12.28
N PRO A 38 2.69 3.40 -13.09
CA PRO A 38 3.69 4.04 -13.94
C PRO A 38 4.86 4.57 -13.09
N SER A 39 4.59 5.00 -11.86
CA SER A 39 5.62 5.48 -10.94
C SER A 39 6.43 4.36 -10.29
N LEU A 40 5.88 3.19 -9.97
CA LEU A 40 6.61 2.08 -9.33
C LEU A 40 7.69 1.47 -10.24
N GLY A 41 7.37 1.23 -11.52
CA GLY A 41 8.35 0.73 -12.50
C GLY A 41 9.39 1.78 -12.92
N MET A 42 9.11 3.06 -12.73
CA MET A 42 10.04 4.17 -12.99
C MET A 42 10.85 4.59 -11.75
N LEU A 43 10.37 4.35 -10.53
CA LEU A 43 11.04 4.73 -9.28
C LEU A 43 12.40 4.05 -9.09
N GLU A 44 12.52 2.82 -9.60
CA GLU A 44 13.79 2.09 -9.65
C GLU A 44 14.76 2.65 -10.70
N ARG A 45 14.25 3.29 -11.76
CA ARG A 45 15.04 3.78 -12.89
C ARG A 45 15.39 5.27 -12.83
N MET A 46 14.70 6.06 -12.01
CA MET A 46 14.88 7.50 -11.93
C MET A 46 15.06 7.99 -10.49
N PRO A 47 16.30 8.18 -10.01
CA PRO A 47 16.59 8.70 -8.66
C PRO A 47 15.96 10.05 -8.35
N ALA A 48 15.68 10.86 -9.39
CA ALA A 48 15.05 12.18 -9.26
C ALA A 48 13.63 12.15 -8.66
N LEU A 49 12.89 11.04 -8.83
CA LEU A 49 11.58 10.88 -8.20
C LEU A 49 11.68 10.74 -6.68
N LYS A 50 12.87 10.44 -6.11
CA LYS A 50 13.11 10.30 -4.67
C LYS A 50 13.43 11.64 -3.97
N SER A 51 13.24 12.78 -4.65
CA SER A 51 13.48 14.11 -4.09
C SER A 51 12.30 14.61 -3.24
N ASP A 52 12.57 15.48 -2.26
CA ASP A 52 11.52 16.06 -1.41
C ASP A 52 10.58 16.99 -2.21
N ALA A 53 11.06 17.59 -3.29
CA ALA A 53 10.25 18.35 -4.24
C ALA A 53 9.21 17.46 -4.96
N ALA A 54 9.61 16.25 -5.39
CA ALA A 54 8.71 15.28 -6.01
C ALA A 54 7.62 14.82 -5.02
N GLY A 55 7.98 14.57 -3.76
CA GLY A 55 7.02 14.27 -2.69
C GLY A 55 6.00 15.40 -2.46
N SER A 56 6.48 16.65 -2.47
CA SER A 56 5.64 17.84 -2.27
C SER A 56 4.67 18.08 -3.43
N ALA A 57 5.11 17.83 -4.67
CA ALA A 57 4.29 17.89 -5.87
C ALA A 57 3.26 16.77 -5.91
N PHE A 58 3.66 15.53 -5.59
CA PHE A 58 2.75 14.40 -5.46
C PHE A 58 1.65 14.66 -4.43
N ARG A 59 2.00 15.22 -3.26
CA ARG A 59 1.02 15.61 -2.23
C ARG A 59 0.04 16.69 -2.69
N ALA A 60 0.41 17.55 -3.64
CA ALA A 60 -0.51 18.53 -4.22
C ALA A 60 -1.51 17.88 -5.18
N LEU A 61 -1.06 16.91 -5.97
CA LEU A 61 -1.84 16.23 -7.01
C LEU A 61 -2.64 15.03 -6.49
N ILE A 62 -2.38 14.57 -5.25
CA ILE A 62 -3.00 13.37 -4.65
C ILE A 62 -4.54 13.41 -4.67
N GLY A 63 -5.14 14.61 -4.58
CA GLY A 63 -6.59 14.79 -4.62
C GLY A 63 -7.20 14.40 -5.97
N LEU A 64 -6.48 14.57 -7.08
CA LEU A 64 -6.94 14.27 -8.43
C LEU A 64 -6.94 12.76 -8.74
N VAL A 65 -6.09 12.00 -8.05
CA VAL A 65 -6.01 10.54 -8.17
C VAL A 65 -6.76 9.83 -7.04
N SER A 66 -7.53 10.57 -6.25
CA SER A 66 -8.31 10.01 -5.16
C SER A 66 -9.48 9.18 -5.69
N THR A 67 -9.80 8.10 -4.98
CA THR A 67 -10.92 7.23 -5.28
C THR A 67 -11.68 6.89 -4.01
N LYS A 68 -12.97 6.56 -4.17
CA LYS A 68 -13.79 5.97 -3.11
C LYS A 68 -13.89 4.45 -3.23
N GLN A 69 -13.42 3.87 -4.33
CA GLN A 69 -13.49 2.43 -4.56
C GLN A 69 -12.39 1.70 -3.80
N SER A 70 -12.72 0.56 -3.20
CA SER A 70 -11.72 -0.39 -2.72
C SER A 70 -10.95 -0.96 -3.91
N ALA A 71 -9.72 -1.43 -3.66
CA ALA A 71 -8.86 -2.00 -4.70
C ALA A 71 -8.13 -3.27 -4.23
N ALA A 72 -8.60 -3.84 -3.12
CA ALA A 72 -8.08 -5.04 -2.53
C ALA A 72 -9.15 -5.70 -1.65
N ARG A 73 -8.88 -6.95 -1.28
CA ARG A 73 -9.69 -7.79 -0.38
C ARG A 73 -8.81 -8.64 0.51
N LEU A 74 -9.35 -9.17 1.60
CA LEU A 74 -8.67 -10.07 2.53
C LEU A 74 -9.06 -11.52 2.29
N ARG A 75 -8.08 -12.42 2.25
CA ARG A 75 -8.29 -13.87 2.27
C ARG A 75 -7.32 -14.51 3.25
N ALA A 76 -7.70 -15.65 3.81
CA ALA A 76 -6.74 -16.52 4.49
C ALA A 76 -5.95 -17.28 3.42
N THR A 77 -4.63 -17.11 3.40
CA THR A 77 -3.75 -17.84 2.47
C THR A 77 -2.56 -18.42 3.21
N THR A 78 -1.99 -19.48 2.66
CA THR A 78 -0.77 -20.12 3.20
C THR A 78 0.45 -19.53 2.50
N TYR A 79 1.33 -18.90 3.27
CA TYR A 79 2.62 -18.39 2.78
C TYR A 79 3.75 -19.02 3.58
N ARG A 80 4.68 -19.67 2.88
CA ARG A 80 5.81 -20.43 3.47
C ARG A 80 5.35 -21.41 4.58
N GLY A 81 4.29 -22.18 4.28
CA GLY A 81 3.77 -23.23 5.16
C GLY A 81 2.86 -22.75 6.29
N VAL A 82 2.61 -21.45 6.44
CA VAL A 82 1.79 -20.95 7.55
C VAL A 82 0.63 -20.09 7.01
N THR A 83 -0.59 -20.46 7.37
CA THR A 83 -1.81 -19.70 7.05
C THR A 83 -1.83 -18.36 7.77
N SER A 84 -2.25 -17.31 7.08
CA SER A 84 -2.49 -15.99 7.67
C SER A 84 -3.50 -15.16 6.87
N ALA A 85 -3.95 -14.06 7.47
CA ALA A 85 -4.65 -13.02 6.74
C ALA A 85 -3.70 -12.37 5.71
N THR A 86 -4.18 -12.29 4.47
CA THR A 86 -3.44 -11.76 3.34
C THR A 86 -4.34 -10.81 2.57
N MET A 87 -3.86 -9.59 2.35
CA MET A 87 -4.53 -8.64 1.47
C MET A 87 -4.09 -8.89 0.03
N GLN A 88 -5.04 -9.16 -0.84
CA GLN A 88 -4.84 -9.38 -2.26
C GLN A 88 -5.31 -8.15 -3.01
N TYR A 89 -4.46 -7.56 -3.84
CA TYR A 89 -4.88 -6.46 -4.72
C TYR A 89 -5.78 -7.01 -5.83
N ASP A 90 -6.85 -6.28 -6.16
CA ASP A 90 -7.85 -6.77 -7.11
C ASP A 90 -7.28 -6.88 -8.54
N ASN A 91 -6.42 -5.93 -8.90
CA ASN A 91 -5.89 -5.78 -10.26
C ASN A 91 -4.37 -5.82 -10.33
N LEU A 92 -3.69 -6.26 -9.26
CA LEU A 92 -2.23 -6.33 -9.21
C LEU A 92 -1.75 -7.67 -8.68
N PRO A 93 -0.63 -8.20 -9.20
CA PRO A 93 -0.07 -9.46 -8.75
C PRO A 93 0.72 -9.28 -7.44
N ILE A 94 0.09 -8.64 -6.46
CA ILE A 94 0.65 -8.29 -5.15
C ILE A 94 -0.23 -8.91 -4.07
N ASN A 95 0.41 -9.63 -3.15
CA ASN A 95 -0.20 -10.14 -1.93
C ASN A 95 0.57 -9.62 -0.71
N ASP A 96 -0.11 -8.89 0.16
CA ASP A 96 0.45 -8.44 1.44
C ASP A 96 0.08 -9.45 2.52
N VAL A 97 1.01 -10.31 2.90
CA VAL A 97 0.83 -11.34 3.93
C VAL A 97 1.13 -10.76 5.30
N PHE A 98 0.19 -10.86 6.25
CA PHE A 98 0.38 -10.28 7.59
C PHE A 98 0.83 -11.31 8.63
N ARG A 99 1.62 -10.86 9.60
CA ARG A 99 1.95 -11.60 10.83
C ARG A 99 1.73 -10.71 12.04
N LYS A 100 1.03 -11.25 13.05
CA LYS A 100 0.82 -10.57 14.32
C LYS A 100 2.17 -10.36 15.02
N VAL A 101 2.45 -9.13 15.41
CA VAL A 101 3.57 -8.77 16.29
C VAL A 101 3.03 -8.61 17.71
N ASP A 102 1.95 -7.84 17.86
CA ASP A 102 1.21 -7.64 19.11
C ASP A 102 -0.28 -7.34 18.80
N GLU A 103 -1.07 -6.94 19.80
CA GLU A 103 -2.52 -6.64 19.62
C GLU A 103 -2.82 -5.48 18.66
N ARG A 104 -1.86 -4.58 18.41
CA ARG A 104 -2.04 -3.39 17.57
C ARG A 104 -1.04 -3.30 16.42
N THR A 105 -0.12 -4.24 16.29
CA THR A 105 0.96 -4.19 15.30
C THR A 105 1.00 -5.48 14.47
N VAL A 106 1.11 -5.31 13.15
CA VAL A 106 1.36 -6.42 12.23
C VAL A 106 2.56 -6.13 11.34
N LEU A 107 3.36 -7.17 11.08
CA LEU A 107 4.36 -7.20 10.03
C LEU A 107 3.69 -7.60 8.73
N GLY A 108 3.87 -6.80 7.68
CA GLY A 108 3.46 -7.11 6.32
C GLY A 108 4.66 -7.60 5.50
N VAL A 109 4.43 -8.67 4.74
CA VAL A 109 5.35 -9.20 3.72
C VAL A 109 4.67 -9.03 2.37
N MET A 110 5.19 -8.13 1.54
CA MET A 110 4.70 -7.93 0.19
C MET A 110 5.32 -8.97 -0.74
N ASP A 111 4.49 -9.91 -1.17
CA ASP A 111 4.78 -10.91 -2.19
C ASP A 111 4.31 -10.38 -3.56
N LEU A 112 5.26 -9.88 -4.35
CA LEU A 112 5.03 -9.37 -5.70
C LEU A 112 5.59 -10.36 -6.73
N LYS A 113 4.72 -10.83 -7.64
CA LYS A 113 5.11 -11.74 -8.71
C LYS A 113 6.31 -11.18 -9.50
N GLY A 114 7.36 -11.99 -9.61
CA GLY A 114 8.57 -11.66 -10.38
C GLY A 114 9.68 -10.98 -9.57
N VAL A 115 9.44 -10.63 -8.30
CA VAL A 115 10.46 -10.08 -7.41
C VAL A 115 11.04 -11.18 -6.52
N ARG A 116 12.38 -11.27 -6.45
CA ARG A 116 13.08 -12.35 -5.74
C ARG A 116 13.06 -12.22 -4.23
N ALA A 117 13.12 -10.99 -3.72
CA ALA A 117 13.11 -10.70 -2.29
C ALA A 117 11.82 -9.95 -1.93
N PRO A 118 11.05 -10.41 -0.93
CA PRO A 118 9.85 -9.70 -0.51
C PRO A 118 10.22 -8.36 0.12
N PHE A 119 9.33 -7.39 -0.01
CA PHE A 119 9.41 -6.13 0.72
C PHE A 119 8.67 -6.25 2.05
N PHE A 120 9.21 -5.63 3.10
CA PHE A 120 8.62 -5.68 4.44
C PHE A 120 8.12 -4.30 4.86
N PHE A 121 7.00 -4.28 5.58
CA PHE A 121 6.47 -3.06 6.18
C PHE A 121 5.77 -3.38 7.50
N VAL A 122 5.49 -2.37 8.31
CA VAL A 122 4.77 -2.52 9.58
C VAL A 122 3.53 -1.65 9.54
N LEU A 123 2.39 -2.19 9.99
CA LEU A 123 1.18 -1.43 10.23
C LEU A 123 0.88 -1.39 11.73
N ARG A 124 0.46 -0.22 12.20
CA ARG A 124 -0.04 -0.01 13.56
C ARG A 124 -1.49 0.40 13.50
N ARG A 125 -2.31 -0.13 14.40
CA ARG A 125 -3.74 0.18 14.50
C ARG A 125 -3.92 1.57 15.08
N GLU A 126 -4.60 2.43 14.32
CA GLU A 126 -5.13 3.71 14.77
C GLU A 126 -6.49 3.52 15.45
#